data_AF-A0A2V9HD39-F1
#
_entry.id   AF-A0A2V9HD39-F1
#
_cell.length_a   1.000
_cell.length_b   1.000
_cell.length_c   1.000
_cell.angle_alpha   90.00
_cell.angle_beta   90.00
_cell.angle_gamma   90.00
#
_symmetry.space_group_name_H-M   'P 1'
#
loop_
_entity.id
_entity.type
_entity.pdbx_description
1 polymer ?
#
loop_
_entity_poly.entity_id
_entity_poly.type
_entity_poly.pdbx_seq_one_letter_code
_entity_poly.pdbx_strand_id
1 'polypeptide(L)'
;MFPQLESAPYKVTSPEDVKYNCVAWAAGPGEVRRKWWPAPSPFYYWPVEPREETVAGFIRAFGELGYAVCDAGDLEPGYERLAVYAEETDTPTHMARQLPTGHWTSKLGELEDIQHVGLDQLNCRDYGRVVRFLKRKISPAAAGSR
;
A
#
# COMPACT_ATOMS: atom_id res chain seq x y z
N MET A 1 -5.84 -14.32 9.34
CA MET A 1 -6.49 -13.56 10.44
C MET A 1 -5.46 -12.58 11.00
N PHE A 2 -5.86 -11.36 11.38
CA PHE A 2 -4.96 -10.31 11.88
C PHE A 2 -5.18 -10.10 13.39
N PRO A 3 -4.49 -10.85 14.27
CA PRO A 3 -4.75 -10.77 15.72
C PRO A 3 -4.53 -9.37 16.29
N GLN A 4 -3.65 -8.59 15.66
CA GLN A 4 -3.33 -7.25 16.13
C GLN A 4 -4.41 -6.21 15.80
N LEU A 5 -5.25 -6.45 14.78
CA LEU A 5 -6.43 -5.62 14.53
C LEU A 5 -7.51 -5.80 15.62
N GLU A 6 -7.54 -6.94 16.32
CA GLU A 6 -8.45 -7.13 17.46
C GLU A 6 -8.01 -6.32 18.70
N SER A 7 -6.70 -6.04 18.79
CA SER A 7 -6.08 -5.37 19.94
C SER A 7 -5.97 -3.85 19.80
N ALA A 8 -6.29 -3.28 18.63
CA ALA A 8 -6.13 -1.85 18.36
C ALA A 8 -7.24 -1.30 17.43
N PRO A 9 -7.55 0.00 17.49
CA PRO A 9 -8.61 0.56 16.66
C PRO A 9 -8.31 0.46 15.15
N TYR A 10 -9.27 -0.09 14.41
CA TYR A 10 -9.35 0.00 12.96
C TYR A 10 -10.79 0.30 12.55
N LYS A 11 -10.97 0.74 11.32
CA LYS A 11 -12.29 1.06 10.76
C LYS A 11 -12.39 0.50 9.35
N VAL A 12 -13.46 -0.24 9.07
CA VAL A 12 -13.85 -0.61 7.71
C VAL A 12 -14.34 0.62 6.97
N THR A 13 -13.80 0.87 5.78
CA THR A 13 -14.08 2.09 4.99
C THR A 13 -14.84 1.81 3.69
N SER A 14 -14.92 0.56 3.27
CA SER A 14 -15.63 0.13 2.05
C SER A 14 -16.09 -1.33 2.19
N PRO A 15 -17.06 -1.79 1.38
CA PRO A 15 -17.37 -3.22 1.25
C PRO A 15 -16.25 -3.98 0.52
N GLU A 16 -16.33 -5.31 0.54
CA GLU A 16 -15.50 -6.20 -0.28
C GLU A 16 -15.55 -5.81 -1.78
N ASP A 17 -14.38 -5.80 -2.43
CA ASP A 17 -14.28 -5.59 -3.88
C ASP A 17 -13.07 -6.34 -4.45
N VAL A 18 -13.35 -7.38 -5.23
CA VAL A 18 -12.35 -8.27 -5.83
C VAL A 18 -11.63 -7.68 -7.05
N LYS A 19 -12.03 -6.50 -7.54
CA LYS A 19 -11.48 -5.90 -8.78
C LYS A 19 -10.06 -5.39 -8.66
N TYR A 20 -9.63 -5.08 -7.44
CA TYR A 20 -8.30 -4.53 -7.15
C TYR A 20 -7.71 -5.21 -5.92
N ASN A 21 -6.41 -5.02 -5.69
CA ASN A 21 -5.70 -5.56 -4.54
C ASN A 21 -5.03 -4.42 -3.74
N CYS A 22 -4.32 -4.77 -2.67
CA CYS A 22 -3.62 -3.80 -1.81
C CYS A 22 -2.64 -2.90 -2.56
N VAL A 23 -1.94 -3.43 -3.56
CA VAL A 23 -0.96 -2.67 -4.35
C VAL A 23 -1.66 -1.62 -5.22
N ALA A 24 -2.78 -1.99 -5.85
CA ALA A 24 -3.62 -1.06 -6.61
C ALA A 24 -4.24 0.01 -5.70
N TRP A 25 -4.70 -0.38 -4.51
CA TRP A 25 -5.21 0.55 -3.51
C TRP A 25 -4.14 1.56 -3.07
N ALA A 26 -2.92 1.09 -2.83
CA ALA A 26 -1.77 1.92 -2.48
C ALA A 26 -1.40 2.91 -3.60
N ALA A 27 -1.48 2.49 -4.87
CA ALA A 27 -1.15 3.32 -6.02
C ALA A 27 -2.05 4.57 -6.15
N GLY A 28 -3.32 4.47 -5.74
CA GLY A 28 -4.22 5.64 -5.68
C GLY A 28 -5.67 5.31 -6.02
N PRO A 29 -6.62 6.23 -5.73
CA PRO A 29 -8.03 6.07 -6.10
C PRO A 29 -8.28 5.85 -7.60
N GLY A 30 -7.37 6.32 -8.47
CA GLY A 30 -7.46 6.12 -9.92
C GLY A 30 -7.12 4.70 -10.38
N GLU A 31 -6.51 3.88 -9.53
CA GLU A 31 -5.91 2.59 -9.90
C GLU A 31 -6.74 1.38 -9.48
N VAL A 32 -7.88 1.59 -8.81
CA VAL A 32 -8.77 0.54 -8.26
C VAL A 32 -9.65 -0.17 -9.30
N ARG A 33 -9.22 -0.18 -10.57
CA ARG A 33 -9.95 -0.82 -11.69
C ARG A 33 -9.36 -2.15 -12.13
N ARG A 34 -8.20 -2.52 -11.58
CA ARG A 34 -7.43 -3.72 -11.92
C ARG A 34 -6.50 -4.09 -10.78
N LYS A 35 -6.10 -5.35 -10.71
CA LYS A 35 -5.10 -5.81 -9.75
C LYS A 35 -3.70 -5.42 -10.24
N TRP A 36 -2.86 -4.98 -9.30
CA TRP A 36 -1.47 -4.64 -9.56
C TRP A 36 -0.57 -5.74 -9.00
N TRP A 37 0.23 -6.39 -9.84
CA TRP A 37 1.25 -7.35 -9.41
C TRP A 37 2.25 -7.60 -10.55
N PRO A 38 3.55 -7.82 -10.27
CA PRO A 38 4.55 -8.16 -11.30
C PRO A 38 4.42 -9.61 -11.82
N ALA A 39 3.21 -10.20 -11.81
CA ALA A 39 3.00 -11.51 -12.40
C ALA A 39 3.00 -11.43 -13.94
N PRO A 40 3.56 -12.43 -14.65
CA PRO A 40 3.48 -12.55 -16.10
C PRO A 40 2.08 -13.05 -16.52
N SER A 41 1.05 -12.24 -16.27
CA SER A 41 -0.35 -12.60 -16.49
C SER A 41 -1.17 -11.39 -16.96
N PRO A 42 -2.12 -11.58 -17.90
CA PRO A 42 -2.97 -10.49 -18.39
C PRO A 42 -3.95 -9.97 -17.33
N PHE A 43 -4.13 -10.70 -16.23
CA PHE A 43 -5.00 -10.28 -15.12
C PHE A 43 -4.34 -9.26 -14.18
N TYR A 44 -3.02 -9.06 -14.31
CA TYR A 44 -2.26 -8.15 -13.46
C TYR A 44 -1.60 -7.04 -14.27
N TYR A 45 -1.86 -5.81 -13.86
CA TYR A 45 -1.15 -4.65 -14.34
C TYR A 45 0.17 -4.48 -13.59
N TRP A 46 1.20 -4.06 -14.33
CA TRP A 46 2.47 -3.61 -13.77
C TRP A 46 3.03 -2.51 -14.68
N PRO A 47 3.47 -1.36 -14.14
CA PRO A 47 3.81 -0.19 -14.94
C PRO A 47 5.21 -0.22 -15.58
N VAL A 48 6.08 -1.15 -15.16
CA VAL A 48 7.51 -1.17 -15.54
C VAL A 48 7.95 -2.55 -16.00
N GLU A 49 9.02 -2.60 -16.80
CA GLU A 49 9.71 -3.84 -17.17
C GLU A 49 11.20 -3.79 -16.72
N PRO A 50 11.85 -4.93 -16.45
CA PRO A 50 11.23 -6.26 -16.30
C PRO A 50 10.31 -6.30 -15.07
N ARG A 51 9.26 -7.13 -15.14
CA ARG A 51 8.42 -7.49 -13.99
C ARG A 51 9.23 -8.29 -12.96
N GLU A 52 9.53 -7.66 -11.83
CA GLU A 52 10.30 -8.25 -10.74
C GLU A 52 9.46 -8.27 -9.46
N GLU A 53 9.21 -9.46 -8.94
CA GLU A 53 8.52 -9.66 -7.65
C GLU A 53 9.51 -9.52 -6.49
N THR A 54 10.08 -8.33 -6.38
CA THR A 54 11.03 -7.95 -5.33
C THR A 54 10.68 -6.58 -4.79
N VAL A 55 11.16 -6.25 -3.59
CA VAL A 55 10.99 -4.91 -3.03
C VAL A 55 11.60 -3.84 -3.96
N ALA A 56 12.73 -4.14 -4.60
CA ALA A 56 13.33 -3.27 -5.61
C ALA A 56 12.41 -3.06 -6.82
N GLY A 57 11.76 -4.12 -7.32
CA GLY A 57 10.77 -4.02 -8.39
C GLY A 57 9.58 -3.12 -8.04
N PHE A 58 9.09 -3.21 -6.80
CA PHE A 58 8.04 -2.33 -6.28
C PHE A 58 8.52 -0.88 -6.16
N ILE A 59 9.75 -0.63 -5.69
CA ILE A 59 10.34 0.71 -5.66
C ILE A 59 10.36 1.32 -7.06
N ARG A 60 10.79 0.55 -8.08
CA ARG A 60 10.80 1.01 -9.47
C ARG A 60 9.40 1.34 -9.97
N ALA A 61 8.44 0.44 -9.75
CA ALA A 61 7.07 0.61 -10.20
C ALA A 61 6.39 1.85 -9.58
N PHE A 62 6.56 2.08 -8.28
CA PHE A 62 6.01 3.26 -7.61
C PHE A 62 6.83 4.53 -7.88
N GLY A 63 8.08 4.40 -8.33
CA GLY A 63 8.87 5.48 -8.89
C GLY A 63 8.18 6.19 -10.07
N GLU A 64 7.50 5.43 -10.94
CA GLU A 64 6.69 6.00 -12.04
C GLU A 64 5.51 6.86 -11.55
N LEU A 65 5.07 6.64 -10.31
CA LEU A 65 4.04 7.43 -9.64
C LEU A 65 4.62 8.61 -8.84
N GLY A 66 5.92 8.88 -8.98
CA GLY A 66 6.66 9.96 -8.33
C GLY A 66 7.11 9.66 -6.90
N TYR A 67 7.04 8.40 -6.46
CA TYR A 67 7.52 8.01 -5.14
C TYR A 67 9.03 7.78 -5.13
N ALA A 68 9.67 8.18 -4.03
CA ALA A 68 11.07 7.89 -3.74
C ALA A 68 11.20 7.24 -2.36
N VAL A 69 12.26 6.45 -2.15
CA VAL A 69 12.55 5.82 -0.85
C VAL A 69 12.73 6.89 0.23
N CYS A 70 12.23 6.62 1.43
CA CYS A 70 12.47 7.43 2.62
C CYS A 70 12.67 6.56 3.86
N ASP A 71 13.15 7.19 4.94
CA ASP A 71 13.60 6.47 6.13
C ASP A 71 12.46 6.01 7.04
N ALA A 72 11.35 6.76 7.09
CA ALA A 72 10.31 6.54 8.08
C ALA A 72 8.88 6.87 7.59
N GLY A 73 7.92 6.25 8.29
CA GLY A 73 6.48 6.38 8.09
C GLY A 73 5.82 7.58 8.78
N ASP A 74 6.58 8.46 9.44
CA ASP A 74 6.01 9.61 10.17
C ASP A 74 5.26 10.57 9.24
N LEU A 75 4.16 11.16 9.72
CA LEU A 75 3.39 12.12 8.94
C LEU A 75 4.25 13.37 8.65
N GLU A 76 4.33 13.77 7.39
CA GLU A 76 5.03 14.99 6.95
C GLU A 76 4.07 15.82 6.09
N PRO A 77 3.76 17.07 6.48
CA PRO A 77 2.87 17.93 5.69
C PRO A 77 3.33 18.05 4.24
N GLY A 78 2.40 17.89 3.30
CA GLY A 78 2.67 17.97 1.86
C GLY A 78 3.25 16.69 1.24
N TYR A 79 3.39 15.60 2.00
CA TYR A 79 3.83 14.30 1.48
C TYR A 79 2.83 13.18 1.79
N GLU A 80 2.66 12.30 0.82
CA GLU A 80 1.96 11.02 0.95
C GLU A 80 3.01 9.91 1.03
N ARG A 81 2.77 8.93 1.90
CA ARG A 81 3.68 7.81 2.12
C ARG A 81 3.04 6.47 1.81
N LEU A 82 3.90 5.54 1.42
CA LEU A 82 3.59 4.13 1.30
C LEU A 82 4.48 3.31 2.21
N ALA A 83 3.93 2.24 2.75
CA ALA A 83 4.69 1.18 3.42
C ALA A 83 4.62 -0.07 2.54
N VAL A 84 5.78 -0.63 2.21
CA VAL A 84 5.92 -1.91 1.51
C VAL A 84 6.17 -2.98 2.57
N TYR A 85 5.33 -4.01 2.55
CA TYR A 85 5.50 -5.19 3.37
C TYR A 85 6.12 -6.31 2.55
N ALA A 86 6.97 -7.11 3.19
CA ALA A 86 7.56 -8.28 2.58
C ALA A 86 7.80 -9.38 3.63
N GLU A 87 7.99 -10.60 3.13
CA GLU A 87 8.57 -11.70 3.88
C GLU A 87 10.07 -11.49 4.15
N GLU A 88 10.67 -12.36 4.96
CA GLU A 88 12.12 -12.32 5.26
C GLU A 88 12.99 -12.51 4.01
N THR A 89 12.45 -13.11 2.96
CA THR A 89 13.08 -13.38 1.66
C THR A 89 13.05 -12.20 0.69
N ASP A 90 12.60 -11.01 1.13
CA ASP A 90 12.41 -9.81 0.29
C ASP A 90 11.29 -9.94 -0.77
N THR A 91 10.42 -10.95 -0.63
CA THR A 91 9.21 -11.11 -1.46
C THR A 91 8.10 -10.18 -0.95
N PRO A 92 7.61 -9.23 -1.76
CA PRO A 92 6.52 -8.33 -1.38
C PRO A 92 5.21 -9.08 -1.15
N THR A 93 4.45 -8.65 -0.16
CA THR A 93 3.20 -9.31 0.28
C THR A 93 2.04 -8.34 0.34
N HIS A 94 2.29 -7.11 0.80
CA HIS A 94 1.26 -6.12 1.06
C HIS A 94 1.77 -4.69 0.91
N MET A 95 0.85 -3.74 0.76
CA MET A 95 1.15 -2.31 0.81
C MET A 95 0.06 -1.53 1.53
N ALA A 96 0.49 -0.51 2.28
CA ALA A 96 -0.39 0.45 2.93
C ALA A 96 -0.06 1.87 2.49
N ARG A 97 -1.07 2.75 2.45
CA ARG A 97 -0.91 4.19 2.14
C ARG A 97 -1.25 5.04 3.36
N GLN A 98 -0.46 6.08 3.61
CA GLN A 98 -0.73 7.02 4.69
C GLN A 98 -1.82 8.02 4.29
N LEU A 99 -2.78 8.24 5.18
CA LEU A 99 -3.81 9.26 5.07
C LEU A 99 -3.29 10.62 5.60
N PRO A 100 -3.91 11.76 5.22
CA PRO A 100 -3.54 13.07 5.75
C PRO A 100 -3.65 13.21 7.28
N THR A 101 -4.38 12.31 7.93
CA THR A 101 -4.51 12.24 9.39
C THR A 101 -3.31 11.58 10.08
N GLY A 102 -2.39 10.97 9.32
CA GLY A 102 -1.29 10.14 9.84
C GLY A 102 -1.64 8.67 10.03
N HIS A 103 -2.93 8.29 9.95
CA HIS A 103 -3.35 6.89 9.93
C HIS A 103 -2.98 6.23 8.60
N TRP A 104 -3.04 4.91 8.55
CA TRP A 104 -2.78 4.12 7.37
C TRP A 104 -4.08 3.55 6.79
N THR A 105 -4.10 3.32 5.49
CA THR A 105 -5.17 2.60 4.80
C THR A 105 -4.61 1.43 4.02
N SER A 106 -5.34 0.32 4.04
CA SER A 106 -4.97 -0.95 3.43
C SER A 106 -6.20 -1.64 2.86
N LYS A 107 -6.02 -2.41 1.79
CA LYS A 107 -7.00 -3.40 1.36
C LYS A 107 -6.63 -4.78 1.89
N LEU A 108 -7.58 -5.48 2.49
CA LEU A 108 -7.35 -6.82 3.04
C LEU A 108 -7.49 -7.91 1.96
N GLY A 109 -6.52 -7.99 1.04
CA GLY A 109 -6.55 -8.95 -0.05
C GLY A 109 -7.67 -8.63 -1.04
N GLU A 110 -8.64 -9.53 -1.16
CA GLU A 110 -9.86 -9.31 -1.96
C GLU A 110 -11.01 -8.70 -1.16
N LEU A 111 -10.87 -8.59 0.17
CA LEU A 111 -11.90 -8.18 1.12
C LEU A 111 -12.04 -6.64 1.22
N GLU A 112 -12.44 -6.13 2.39
CA GLU A 112 -12.69 -4.70 2.64
C GLU A 112 -11.41 -3.86 2.63
N ASP A 113 -11.58 -2.56 2.39
CA ASP A 113 -10.57 -1.58 2.75
C ASP A 113 -10.75 -1.15 4.20
N ILE A 114 -9.63 -0.92 4.87
CA ILE A 114 -9.59 -0.49 6.26
C ILE A 114 -8.74 0.77 6.41
N GLN A 115 -9.02 1.49 7.49
CA GLN A 115 -8.13 2.47 8.10
C GLN A 115 -7.63 1.91 9.44
N HIS A 116 -6.33 2.01 9.70
CA HIS A 116 -5.67 1.51 10.90
C HIS A 116 -4.62 2.49 11.41
N VAL A 117 -4.34 2.46 12.71
CA VAL A 117 -3.45 3.45 13.36
C VAL A 117 -1.98 3.11 13.14
N GLY A 118 -1.61 1.84 13.32
CA GLY A 118 -0.24 1.36 13.21
C GLY A 118 -0.08 0.35 12.09
N LEU A 119 1.07 0.36 11.43
CA LEU A 119 1.41 -0.62 10.39
C LEU A 119 1.57 -2.03 10.96
N ASP A 120 2.06 -2.13 12.21
CA ASP A 120 2.27 -3.41 12.86
C ASP A 120 0.98 -4.21 13.06
N GLN A 121 -0.17 -3.53 13.05
CA GLN A 121 -1.49 -4.17 13.14
C GLN A 121 -1.76 -5.18 12.01
N LEU A 122 -1.05 -5.04 10.89
CA LEU A 122 -1.12 -5.95 9.75
C LEU A 122 0.07 -6.91 9.67
N ASN A 123 1.03 -6.85 10.60
CA ASN A 123 2.13 -7.80 10.63
C ASN A 123 1.59 -9.18 10.99
N CYS A 124 1.71 -10.12 10.05
CA CYS A 124 1.33 -11.51 10.23
C CYS A 124 2.10 -12.38 9.23
N ARG A 125 1.93 -13.70 9.31
CA ARG A 125 2.59 -14.62 8.38
C ARG A 125 2.26 -14.32 6.91
N ASP A 126 1.01 -13.96 6.62
CA ASP A 126 0.54 -13.76 5.25
C ASP A 126 0.96 -12.39 4.68
N TYR A 127 1.11 -11.38 5.55
CA TYR A 127 1.43 -10.01 5.13
C TYR A 127 2.88 -9.65 5.43
N GLY A 128 3.64 -10.49 6.11
CA GLY A 128 5.02 -10.19 6.50
C GLY A 128 5.10 -9.00 7.45
N ARG A 129 6.07 -8.12 7.20
CA ARG A 129 6.32 -6.90 7.97
C ARG A 129 6.73 -5.75 7.06
N VAL A 130 6.60 -4.52 7.53
CA VAL A 130 7.11 -3.36 6.81
C VAL A 130 8.62 -3.45 6.64
N VAL A 131 9.09 -3.35 5.40
CA VAL A 131 10.52 -3.37 5.07
C VAL A 131 10.99 -2.07 4.43
N ARG A 132 10.11 -1.31 3.76
CA ARG A 132 10.47 -0.04 3.12
C ARG A 132 9.36 0.99 3.21
N PHE A 133 9.77 2.25 3.25
CA PHE A 133 8.88 3.40 3.10
C PHE A 133 9.20 4.15 1.81
N LEU A 134 8.14 4.62 1.15
CA LEU A 134 8.23 5.51 0.01
C LEU A 134 7.46 6.79 0.29
N LYS A 135 7.88 7.92 -0.28
CA LYS A 135 7.14 9.19 -0.22
C LYS A 135 7.09 9.91 -1.55
N ARG A 136 6.01 10.67 -1.77
CA ARG A 136 5.87 11.63 -2.87
C ARG A 136 5.23 12.92 -2.37
N LYS A 137 5.40 14.02 -3.10
CA LYS A 137 4.66 15.26 -2.83
C LYS A 137 3.19 15.08 -3.17
N ILE A 138 2.31 15.56 -2.29
CA ILE A 138 0.87 15.62 -2.55
C ILE A 138 0.64 16.77 -3.53
N SER A 139 0.10 16.46 -4.71
CA SER A 139 -0.34 17.49 -5.64
C SER A 139 -1.49 18.31 -5.00
N PRO A 140 -1.54 19.64 -5.17
CA PRO A 140 -2.53 20.51 -4.52
C PRO A 140 -4.00 20.09 -4.71
N ALA A 141 -4.30 19.31 -5.76
CA ALA A 141 -5.65 18.78 -6.02
C ALA A 141 -6.12 17.70 -5.02
N ALA A 142 -5.22 17.00 -4.33
CA ALA A 142 -5.56 15.96 -3.37
C ALA A 142 -5.74 16.49 -1.92
N ALA A 143 -5.43 17.76 -1.67
CA ALA A 143 -5.49 18.38 -0.35
C ALA A 143 -6.83 19.05 -0.03
N GLY A 144 -7.86 18.88 -0.86
CA GLY A 144 -9.11 19.62 -0.72
C GLY A 144 -10.34 18.84 -1.09
N SER A 145 -11.03 18.31 -0.09
CA SER A 145 -12.47 18.54 0.06
C SER A 145 -12.82 18.36 1.54
N ARG A 146 -13.36 19.44 2.10
CA ARG A 146 -13.89 19.52 3.46
C ARG A 146 -15.18 18.72 3.58
#